data_AF-A0A328N0C7-F1
#
_entry.id   AF-A0A328N0C7-F1
#
_cell.length_a   1.000
_cell.length_b   1.000
_cell.length_c   1.000
_cell.angle_alpha   90.00
_cell.angle_beta   90.00
_cell.angle_gamma   90.00
#
_symmetry.space_group_name_H-M   'P 1'
#
loop_
_entity.id
_entity.type
_entity.pdbx_description
1 polymer ?
#
loop_
_entity_poly.entity_id
_entity_poly.type
_entity_poly.pdbx_seq_one_letter_code
_entity_poly.pdbx_strand_id
1 'polypeptide(L)' 'MKYALTVAAVLVVALGVAGIVHGEADDSPGLQLLGVVLVLGAVVFGIRNLRGGS' A
#
# COMPACT_ATOMS: atom_id res chain seq x y z
N MET A 1 -12.72 -7.57 13.38
CA MET A 1 -12.19 -6.36 12.70
C MET A 1 -10.69 -6.43 12.42
N LYS A 2 -9.82 -6.86 13.35
CA LYS A 2 -8.36 -6.89 13.12
C LYS A 2 -7.94 -7.58 11.81
N TYR A 3 -8.49 -8.76 11.52
CA TYR A 3 -8.15 -9.52 10.32
C TYR A 3 -8.62 -8.83 9.04
N ALA A 4 -9.77 -8.15 9.06
CA ALA A 4 -10.24 -7.38 7.92
C ALA A 4 -9.30 -6.19 7.61
N LEU A 5 -8.79 -5.51 8.64
CA LEU A 5 -7.81 -4.43 8.47
C LEU A 5 -6.46 -4.97 7.95
N THR A 6 -6.02 -6.14 8.43
CA THR A 6 -4.82 -6.79 7.91
C THR A 6 -4.98 -7.17 6.44
N VAL A 7 -6.10 -7.78 6.07
CA VAL A 7 -6.40 -8.14 4.67
C VAL A 7 -6.45 -6.88 3.80
N ALA A 8 -7.12 -5.82 4.25
CA ALA A 8 -7.17 -4.55 3.53
C ALA A 8 -5.76 -3.96 3.34
N ALA A 9 -4.91 -3.97 4.37
CA ALA A 9 -3.53 -3.48 4.25
C ALA A 9 -2.72 -4.28 3.22
N VAL A 10 -2.85 -5.61 3.22
CA VAL A 10 -2.18 -6.48 2.23
C VAL A 10 -2.67 -6.17 0.80
N LEU A 11 -3.98 -5.99 0.62
CA LEU A 11 -4.55 -5.64 -0.68
C LEU A 11 -4.05 -4.28 -1.17
N VAL A 12 -3.95 -3.28 -0.30
CA VAL A 12 -3.41 -1.96 -0.66
C VAL A 12 -1.94 -2.05 -1.05
N VAL A 13 -1.13 -2.86 -0.34
CA VAL A 13 0.26 -3.11 -0.74
C VAL A 13 0.31 -3.76 -2.12
N ALA A 14 -0.52 -4.78 -2.39
CA ALA A 14 -0.56 -5.44 -3.68
C ALA A 14 -0.93 -4.47 -4.82
N LEU A 15 -1.92 -3.60 -4.60
CA LEU A 15 -2.29 -2.54 -5.55
C LEU A 15 -1.16 -1.53 -5.76
N GLY A 16 -0.47 -1.14 -4.68
CA GLY A 16 0.67 -0.22 -4.77
C GLY A 16 1.82 -0.81 -5.59
N VAL A 17 2.16 -2.09 -5.35
CA VAL A 17 3.16 -2.82 -6.15
C VAL A 17 2.71 -2.92 -7.61
N ALA A 18 1.44 -3.24 -7.87
CA ALA A 18 0.90 -3.27 -9.22
C ALA A 18 1.04 -1.90 -9.91
N GLY A 19 0.77 -0.79 -9.21
CA GLY A 19 0.96 0.56 -9.71
C GLY A 19 2.42 0.90 -10.01
N ILE A 20 3.38 0.43 -9.19
CA ILE A 20 4.82 0.61 -9.46
C ILE A 20 5.23 -0.13 -10.74
N VAL A 21 4.82 -1.39 -10.88
CA VAL A 21 5.19 -2.22 -12.04
C VAL A 21 4.50 -1.73 -13.31
N HIS A 22 3.21 -1.44 -13.27
CA HIS A 22 2.49 -0.95 -14.45
C HIS A 22 2.83 0.50 -14.78
N GLY A 23 3.21 1.32 -13.80
CA GLY A 23 3.69 2.68 -14.05
C GLY A 23 5.04 2.70 -14.74
N GLU A 24 5.90 1.71 -14.47
CA GLU A 24 7.14 1.51 -15.24
C GLU A 24 6.83 1.05 -16.67
N ALA A 25 5.95 0.06 -16.83
CA ALA A 25 5.56 -0.46 -18.14
C ALA A 25 4.83 0.57 -19.03
N ASP A 26 4.19 1.57 -18.42
CA ASP A 26 3.43 2.63 -19.09
C ASP A 26 4.23 3.96 -19.17
N ASP A 27 5.51 3.97 -18.77
CA ASP A 27 6.35 5.18 -18.68
C ASP A 27 5.68 6.35 -17.94
N SER A 28 4.75 6.05 -17.02
CA SER A 28 3.92 7.04 -16.33
C SER A 28 4.43 7.26 -14.91
N PRO A 29 5.23 8.32 -14.67
CA PRO A 29 5.83 8.56 -13.35
C PRO A 29 4.76 8.78 -12.27
N GLY A 30 3.57 9.27 -12.64
CA GLY A 30 2.45 9.46 -11.72
C GLY A 30 1.92 8.15 -11.12
N LEU A 31 1.73 7.11 -11.93
CA LEU A 31 1.23 5.82 -11.46
C LEU A 31 2.28 5.13 -10.58
N GLN A 32 3.55 5.26 -10.96
CA GLN A 32 4.68 4.74 -10.19
C GLN A 32 4.76 5.40 -8.80
N LEU A 33 4.69 6.73 -8.74
CA LEU A 33 4.68 7.49 -7.48
C LEU A 33 3.46 7.16 -6.62
N LEU A 34 2.27 7.06 -7.23
CA LEU A 34 1.06 6.69 -6.51
C LEU A 34 1.18 5.29 -5.92
N GLY A 35 1.76 4.34 -6.67
CA GLY A 35 2.06 3.01 -6.19
C GLY A 35 2.97 3.01 -4.95
N VAL A 36 4.06 3.80 -4.98
CA VAL A 36 4.97 3.97 -3.83
C VAL A 36 4.22 4.54 -2.62
N VAL A 37 3.41 5.58 -2.81
CA VAL A 37 2.63 6.21 -1.73
C VAL A 37 1.66 5.21 -1.09
N LEU A 38 0.99 4.38 -1.91
CA LEU A 38 0.08 3.35 -1.40
C LEU A 38 0.82 2.30 -0.55
N VAL A 39 1.97 1.81 -1.02
CA VAL A 39 2.78 0.84 -0.27
C VAL A 39 3.23 1.43 1.06
N LEU A 40 3.84 2.62 1.04
CA LEU A 40 4.33 3.28 2.26
C LEU A 40 3.20 3.60 3.23
N GLY A 41 2.08 4.12 2.71
CA GLY A 41 0.89 4.42 3.51
C GLY A 41 0.32 3.19 4.21
N ALA A 42 0.20 2.06 3.49
CA ALA A 42 -0.28 0.81 4.06
C ALA A 42 0.66 0.25 5.14
N VAL A 43 1.98 0.32 4.93
CA VAL A 43 2.98 -0.13 5.90
C VAL A 43 2.93 0.75 7.16
N VAL A 44 2.94 2.07 7.01
CA VAL A 44 2.86 3.01 8.14
C VAL A 44 1.55 2.83 8.90
N PHE A 45 0.41 2.71 8.18
CA PHE A 45 -0.89 2.44 8.79
C PHE A 45 -0.87 1.14 9.59
N GLY A 46 -0.36 0.06 9.02
CA GLY A 46 -0.22 -1.24 9.70
C GLY A 46 0.61 -1.13 10.99
N ILE A 47 1.78 -0.49 10.93
CA ILE A 47 2.65 -0.27 12.09
C ILE A 47 1.93 0.54 13.18
N ARG A 48 1.25 1.64 12.80
CA ARG A 48 0.51 2.47 13.76
C ARG A 48 -0.62 1.70 14.42
N ASN A 49 -1.31 0.85 13.67
CA ASN A 49 -2.42 0.06 14.19
C ASN A 49 -1.93 -1.07 15.12
N LEU A 50 -0.73 -1.62 14.89
CA LEU A 50 -0.09 -2.57 15.80
C LEU A 50 0.42 -1.91 17.08
N ARG A 51 0.88 -0.65 17.00
CA ARG A 51 1.41 0.11 18.14
C ARG A 51 0.34 0.83 18.96
N GLY A 52 -0.75 1.25 18.32
CA GLY A 52 -1.86 1.99 18.92
C GLY A 52 -3.09 1.14 19.24
N GLY A 53 -3.06 -0.16 18.92
CA GLY A 53 -4.07 -1.11 19.36
C GLY A 53 -3.97 -1.34 20.87
N SER A 54 -4.84 -0.66 21.62
CA SER A 54 -5.14 -0.95 23.03
C SER A 54 -5.84 -2.28 23.23
#